data_AF-A0A914ETR4-F1
#
_entry.id   AF-A0A914ETR4-F1
#
_cell.length_a   1.000
_cell.length_b   1.000
_cell.length_c   1.000
_cell.angle_alpha   90.00
_cell.angle_beta   90.00
_cell.angle_gamma   90.00
#
_symmetry.space_group_name_H-M   'P 1'
#
loop_
_entity.id
_entity.type
_entity.pdbx_description
1 polymer ?
#
loop_
_entity_poly.entity_id
_entity_poly.type
_entity_poly.pdbx_seq_one_letter_code
_entity_poly.pdbx_strand_id
1 'polypeptide(L)'
;MVWTKPDAVLVSQPFWVNECQNFYFLLQRRKGHGTKGIGSLFVATIDSVFDTRPAPFRILYHHESVDTQISIVIAIAIHHAEILKHWEWLETNVLPTLASFDSEDDVRKFVITKIEGLCSIEESGTRPSEELEHISNHAVLHKFHKIFDLPTEEKLVNYYSCSYWKGKMPNQGKLFLSVNFLCFYSFIVGNQTKIKIRWTEVIKLEKNMPFLLPQSITVVTRNDSYDFSMLLNFDETYKLASQLANLAMKQLVEEEGFNEDPVLRHKMLSESSRKKSSKNIVSFVKRDLDARQRSENYR
;
A
#
# COMPACT_ATOMS: atom_id res chain seq x y z
N MET A 1 12.19 -11.96 -3.86
CA MET A 1 12.16 -10.90 -4.88
C MET A 1 13.38 -10.05 -4.62
N VAL A 2 14.10 -9.65 -5.67
CA VAL A 2 15.26 -8.75 -5.58
C VAL A 2 15.11 -7.63 -6.61
N TRP A 3 14.83 -6.40 -6.18
CA TRP A 3 14.85 -5.16 -6.95
C TRP A 3 16.28 -4.66 -7.11
N THR A 4 16.54 -3.87 -8.14
CA THR A 4 17.87 -3.30 -8.38
C THR A 4 17.82 -1.80 -8.47
N LYS A 5 18.89 -1.13 -8.01
CA LYS A 5 19.02 0.31 -8.15
C LYS A 5 18.85 0.68 -9.63
N PRO A 6 18.01 1.69 -9.94
CA PRO A 6 17.77 2.10 -11.30
C PRO A 6 19.09 2.44 -12.01
N ASP A 7 19.42 1.72 -13.08
CA ASP A 7 20.65 1.93 -13.85
C ASP A 7 20.32 2.15 -15.33
N ALA A 8 20.93 3.16 -15.94
CA ALA A 8 20.65 3.56 -17.32
C ALA A 8 21.35 2.61 -18.31
N VAL A 9 20.62 2.11 -19.29
CA VAL A 9 21.16 1.16 -20.27
C VAL A 9 20.79 1.56 -21.69
N LEU A 10 21.75 1.40 -22.61
CA LEU A 10 21.52 1.55 -24.04
C LEU A 10 20.58 0.43 -24.55
N VAL A 11 19.50 0.84 -25.22
CA VAL A 11 18.41 -0.03 -25.70
C VAL A 11 18.89 -1.08 -26.72
N SER A 12 19.88 -0.74 -27.55
CA SER A 12 20.40 -1.63 -28.59
C SER A 12 21.42 -2.63 -28.02
N GLN A 13 20.95 -3.66 -27.32
CA GLN A 13 21.80 -4.81 -27.01
C GLN A 13 21.27 -6.09 -27.69
N PRO A 14 21.99 -6.66 -28.68
CA PRO A 14 21.50 -7.75 -29.55
C PRO A 14 21.29 -9.09 -28.81
N PHE A 15 21.61 -9.15 -27.52
CA PHE A 15 21.61 -10.36 -26.69
C PHE A 15 20.33 -10.56 -25.89
N TRP A 16 19.35 -9.67 -26.00
CA TRP A 16 18.08 -9.72 -25.27
C TRP A 16 16.91 -10.07 -26.19
N VAL A 17 15.92 -10.75 -25.63
CA VAL A 17 14.64 -11.07 -26.26
C VAL A 17 13.54 -10.47 -25.39
N ASN A 18 12.63 -9.74 -26.01
CA ASN A 18 11.45 -9.20 -25.34
C ASN A 18 10.47 -10.36 -25.08
N GLU A 19 10.07 -10.55 -23.81
CA GLU A 19 9.08 -11.55 -23.44
C GLU A 19 7.68 -10.94 -23.34
N CYS A 20 7.56 -9.81 -22.67
CA CYS A 20 6.32 -9.02 -22.59
C CYS A 20 6.63 -7.53 -22.42
N GLN A 21 5.68 -6.68 -22.79
CA GLN A 21 5.80 -5.22 -22.66
C GLN A 21 4.43 -4.57 -22.40
N ASN A 22 4.45 -3.44 -21.71
CA ASN A 22 3.35 -2.50 -21.64
C ASN A 22 3.86 -1.09 -22.02
N PHE A 23 3.07 -0.04 -21.80
CA PHE A 23 3.43 1.32 -22.21
C PHE A 23 4.69 1.86 -21.50
N TYR A 24 4.99 1.38 -20.29
CA TYR A 24 6.08 1.90 -19.46
C TYR A 24 7.20 0.89 -19.19
N PHE A 25 6.89 -0.41 -19.25
CA PHE A 25 7.79 -1.48 -18.82
C PHE A 25 7.99 -2.54 -19.89
N LEU A 26 9.21 -3.06 -19.95
CA LEU A 26 9.64 -4.12 -20.86
C LEU A 26 10.35 -5.24 -20.10
N LEU A 27 9.81 -6.44 -20.15
CA LEU A 27 10.46 -7.65 -19.64
C LEU A 27 11.32 -8.27 -20.73
N GLN A 28 12.58 -8.51 -20.41
CA GLN A 28 13.53 -9.14 -21.32
C GLN A 28 14.20 -10.35 -20.69
N ARG A 29 14.49 -11.33 -21.54
CA ARG A 29 15.33 -12.49 -21.23
C ARG A 29 16.57 -12.51 -22.14
N ARG A 30 17.71 -12.92 -21.60
CA ARG A 30 18.92 -13.16 -22.39
C ARG A 30 18.72 -14.31 -23.38
N LYS A 31 19.15 -14.11 -24.62
CA LYS A 31 19.26 -15.17 -25.63
C LYS A 31 20.12 -16.31 -25.05
N GLY A 32 19.74 -17.56 -25.35
CA GLY A 32 20.45 -18.79 -24.95
C GLY A 32 20.24 -19.26 -23.50
N HIS A 33 19.64 -18.47 -22.61
CA HIS A 33 19.24 -18.92 -21.27
C HIS A 33 17.90 -19.68 -21.34
N GLY A 34 17.86 -20.91 -20.80
CA GLY A 34 16.66 -21.76 -20.74
C GLY A 34 16.24 -22.43 -22.06
N THR A 35 16.98 -22.22 -23.15
CA THR A 35 16.67 -22.80 -24.48
C THR A 35 17.51 -24.04 -24.78
N LYS A 36 16.89 -25.14 -25.21
CA LYS A 36 17.61 -26.33 -25.72
C LYS A 36 18.03 -26.07 -27.18
N GLY A 37 19.33 -25.95 -27.47
CA GLY A 37 19.85 -25.77 -28.83
C GLY A 37 21.14 -24.95 -28.94
N ILE A 38 21.59 -24.71 -30.18
CA ILE A 38 22.89 -24.10 -30.54
C ILE A 38 23.04 -22.66 -29.99
N GLY A 39 21.94 -21.97 -29.69
CA GLY A 39 21.95 -20.65 -29.05
C GLY A 39 22.45 -20.62 -27.60
N SER A 40 22.50 -21.77 -26.90
CA SER A 40 23.07 -21.90 -25.55
C SER A 40 24.60 -21.82 -25.53
N LEU A 41 25.26 -22.15 -26.64
CA LEU A 41 26.73 -22.21 -26.76
C LEU A 41 27.36 -20.82 -26.93
N PHE A 42 26.64 -19.85 -27.51
CA PHE A 42 27.17 -18.49 -27.73
C PHE A 42 27.17 -17.61 -26.47
N VAL A 43 26.37 -17.96 -25.47
CA VAL A 43 26.22 -17.20 -24.21
C VAL A 43 27.37 -17.48 -23.26
N ALA A 44 27.78 -18.75 -23.15
CA ALA A 44 28.78 -19.20 -22.20
C ALA A 44 30.18 -18.64 -22.49
N THR A 45 30.56 -18.49 -23.76
CA THR A 45 31.88 -18.00 -24.18
C THR A 45 32.03 -16.47 -24.05
N ILE A 46 30.94 -15.71 -24.06
CA ILE A 46 30.98 -14.23 -23.93
C ILE A 46 30.97 -13.81 -22.45
N ASP A 47 30.26 -14.54 -21.59
CA ASP A 47 30.26 -14.29 -20.14
C ASP A 47 31.64 -14.46 -19.51
N SER A 48 32.48 -15.33 -20.06
CA SER A 48 33.88 -15.50 -19.64
C SER A 48 34.79 -14.36 -20.10
N VAL A 49 34.39 -13.58 -21.11
CA VAL A 49 35.21 -12.51 -21.70
C VAL A 49 34.87 -11.14 -21.08
N PHE A 50 33.62 -10.94 -20.66
CA PHE A 50 33.18 -9.68 -20.03
C PHE A 50 33.21 -9.70 -18.49
N ASP A 51 33.58 -10.83 -17.87
CA ASP A 51 33.70 -11.03 -16.42
C ASP A 51 32.45 -10.67 -15.59
N THR A 52 31.34 -10.38 -16.26
CA THR A 52 30.03 -10.13 -15.66
C THR A 52 29.12 -11.28 -16.03
N ARG A 53 28.47 -11.89 -15.03
CA ARG A 53 27.31 -12.77 -15.23
C ARG A 53 26.04 -11.97 -14.94
N PRO A 54 25.60 -11.05 -15.84
CA PRO A 54 24.38 -10.30 -15.60
C PRO A 54 23.21 -11.29 -15.57
N ALA A 55 22.30 -11.07 -14.63
CA ALA A 55 21.17 -11.96 -14.41
C ALA A 55 20.36 -12.14 -15.72
N PRO A 56 19.89 -13.36 -16.02
CA PRO A 56 19.29 -13.72 -17.31
C PRO A 56 17.94 -13.06 -17.60
N PHE A 57 17.27 -12.51 -16.59
CA PHE A 57 16.00 -11.80 -16.73
C PHE A 57 16.13 -10.38 -16.19
N ARG A 58 15.48 -9.42 -16.87
CA ARG A 58 15.42 -8.02 -16.42
C ARG A 58 14.10 -7.36 -16.81
N ILE A 59 13.67 -6.40 -15.99
CA ILE A 59 12.59 -5.46 -16.32
C ILE A 59 13.22 -4.08 -16.53
N LEU A 60 12.88 -3.46 -17.65
CA LEU A 60 13.25 -2.10 -18.00
C LEU A 60 12.05 -1.18 -17.81
N TYR A 61 12.24 -0.03 -17.19
CA TYR A 61 11.40 1.14 -17.44
C TYR A 61 11.91 1.82 -18.71
N HIS A 62 11.05 2.01 -19.69
CA HIS A 62 11.40 2.70 -20.93
C HIS A 62 10.37 3.78 -21.23
N HIS A 63 10.86 4.91 -21.73
CA HIS A 63 10.01 5.93 -22.34
C HIS A 63 10.64 6.37 -23.66
N GLU A 64 9.80 6.52 -24.67
CA GLU A 64 10.19 6.98 -26.00
C GLU A 64 9.72 8.42 -26.17
N SER A 65 10.65 9.37 -26.02
CA SER A 65 10.45 10.75 -26.41
C SER A 65 11.19 11.02 -27.72
N VAL A 66 10.72 12.02 -28.47
CA VAL A 66 11.12 12.33 -29.86
C VAL A 66 12.65 12.45 -30.04
N ASP A 67 13.39 12.82 -28.99
CA ASP A 67 14.84 13.06 -29.04
C ASP A 67 15.70 12.12 -28.17
N THR A 68 15.10 11.32 -27.27
CA THR A 68 15.86 10.47 -26.33
C THR A 68 15.12 9.18 -25.97
N GLN A 69 15.75 8.03 -26.27
CA GLN A 69 15.36 6.73 -25.70
C GLN A 69 16.13 6.50 -24.39
N ILE A 70 15.45 6.66 -23.26
CA ILE A 70 16.01 6.32 -21.95
C ILE A 70 15.39 5.00 -21.50
N SER A 71 16.24 4.00 -21.28
CA SER A 71 15.84 2.75 -20.65
C SER A 71 16.61 2.55 -19.35
N ILE A 72 15.89 2.22 -18.30
CA ILE A 72 16.42 2.08 -16.95
C ILE A 72 16.10 0.67 -16.46
N VAL A 73 17.12 -0.10 -16.07
CA VAL A 73 16.91 -1.41 -15.43
C VAL A 73 16.37 -1.20 -14.03
N ILE A 74 15.19 -1.73 -13.74
CA ILE A 74 14.51 -1.56 -12.44
C ILE A 74 14.42 -2.86 -11.63
N ALA A 75 14.54 -4.01 -12.29
CA ALA A 75 14.60 -5.31 -11.61
C ALA A 75 15.40 -6.32 -12.44
N ILE A 76 16.07 -7.25 -11.77
CA ILE A 76 16.74 -8.39 -12.39
C ILE A 76 16.41 -9.68 -11.63
N ALA A 77 16.48 -10.84 -12.30
CA ALA A 77 16.35 -12.12 -11.62
C ALA A 77 17.10 -13.26 -12.35
N ILE A 78 17.43 -14.30 -11.58
CA ILE A 78 18.01 -15.55 -12.10
C ILE A 78 16.91 -16.48 -12.61
N HIS A 79 15.78 -16.54 -11.89
CA HIS A 79 14.68 -17.42 -12.23
C HIS A 79 13.51 -16.66 -12.83
N HIS A 80 12.89 -17.25 -13.86
CA HIS A 80 11.72 -16.66 -14.53
C HIS A 80 10.54 -16.42 -13.57
N ALA A 81 10.28 -17.37 -12.67
CA ALA A 81 9.23 -17.24 -11.67
C ALA A 81 9.45 -16.04 -10.72
N GLU A 82 10.70 -15.60 -10.50
CA GLU A 82 11.00 -14.45 -9.66
C GLU A 82 10.76 -13.13 -10.39
N ILE A 83 11.19 -13.02 -11.65
CA ILE A 83 10.98 -11.81 -12.45
C ILE A 83 9.49 -11.59 -12.75
N LEU A 84 8.72 -12.68 -12.90
CA LEU A 84 7.27 -12.58 -13.08
C LEU A 84 6.57 -12.01 -11.85
N LYS A 85 7.01 -12.35 -10.63
CA LYS A 85 6.44 -11.73 -9.42
C LYS A 85 6.68 -10.22 -9.37
N HIS A 86 7.86 -9.77 -9.81
CA HIS A 86 8.15 -8.34 -9.94
C HIS A 86 7.26 -7.68 -11.00
N TRP A 87 7.08 -8.34 -12.14
CA TRP A 87 6.20 -7.88 -13.23
C TRP A 87 4.75 -7.72 -12.77
N GLU A 88 4.17 -8.76 -12.17
CA GLU A 88 2.81 -8.76 -11.63
C GLU A 88 2.63 -7.67 -10.56
N TRP A 89 3.65 -7.47 -9.71
CA TRP A 89 3.62 -6.43 -8.71
C TRP A 89 3.60 -5.03 -9.34
N LEU A 90 4.39 -4.78 -10.39
CA LEU A 90 4.38 -3.50 -11.12
C LEU A 90 3.02 -3.26 -11.79
N GLU A 91 2.46 -4.26 -12.48
CA GLU A 91 1.16 -4.13 -13.14
C GLU A 91 0.04 -3.87 -12.14
N THR A 92 0.07 -4.51 -10.98
CA THR A 92 -0.98 -4.37 -9.97
C THR A 92 -0.83 -3.06 -9.17
N ASN A 93 0.40 -2.69 -8.81
CA ASN A 93 0.63 -1.66 -7.80
C ASN A 93 1.13 -0.32 -8.36
N VAL A 94 1.81 -0.34 -9.51
CA VAL A 94 2.50 0.85 -10.04
C VAL A 94 1.79 1.35 -11.30
N LEU A 95 1.53 0.46 -12.25
CA LEU A 95 0.97 0.78 -13.57
C LEU A 95 -0.32 1.62 -13.51
N PRO A 96 -1.31 1.36 -12.62
CA PRO A 96 -2.54 2.15 -12.58
C PRO A 96 -2.27 3.61 -12.17
N THR A 97 -1.30 3.84 -11.29
CA THR A 97 -0.88 5.18 -10.88
C THR A 97 -0.14 5.92 -12.00
N LEU A 98 0.66 5.21 -12.81
CA LEU A 98 1.40 5.85 -13.91
C LEU A 98 0.44 6.53 -14.90
N ALA A 99 -0.68 5.88 -15.21
CA ALA A 99 -1.70 6.41 -16.13
C ALA A 99 -2.41 7.68 -15.63
N SER A 100 -2.27 8.01 -14.34
CA SER A 100 -2.89 9.20 -13.73
C SER A 100 -2.01 10.45 -13.78
N PHE A 101 -0.75 10.33 -14.18
CA PHE A 101 0.16 11.47 -14.28
C PHE A 101 0.03 12.18 -15.63
N ASP A 102 0.07 13.50 -15.58
CA ASP A 102 -0.06 14.38 -16.74
C ASP A 102 1.31 14.67 -17.43
N SER A 103 2.43 14.34 -16.77
CA SER A 103 3.80 14.64 -17.20
C SER A 103 4.70 13.40 -17.13
N GLU A 104 5.55 13.21 -18.14
CA GLU A 104 6.50 12.10 -18.16
C GLU A 104 7.61 12.24 -17.12
N ASP A 105 8.05 13.47 -16.82
CA ASP A 105 9.03 13.70 -15.77
C ASP A 105 8.50 13.25 -14.40
N ASP A 106 7.19 13.42 -14.16
CA ASP A 106 6.54 12.95 -12.94
C ASP A 106 6.45 11.42 -12.91
N VAL A 107 6.11 10.78 -14.03
CA VAL A 107 6.12 9.32 -14.19
C VAL A 107 7.52 8.78 -13.88
N ARG A 108 8.56 9.30 -14.53
CA ARG A 108 9.95 8.86 -14.36
C ARG A 108 10.39 9.03 -12.92
N LYS A 109 10.18 10.22 -12.35
CA LYS A 109 10.55 10.52 -10.96
C LYS A 109 9.85 9.59 -9.99
N PHE A 110 8.56 9.34 -10.20
CA PHE A 110 7.78 8.40 -9.39
C PHE A 110 8.34 6.98 -9.47
N VAL A 111 8.58 6.45 -10.68
CA VAL A 111 9.12 5.10 -10.89
C VAL A 111 10.49 4.96 -10.22
N ILE A 112 11.44 5.87 -10.49
CA ILE A 112 12.79 5.82 -9.91
C ILE A 112 12.70 5.85 -8.37
N THR A 113 11.99 6.83 -7.81
CA THR A 113 11.84 6.98 -6.34
C THR A 113 11.22 5.74 -5.72
N LYS A 114 10.22 5.14 -6.39
CA LYS A 114 9.56 3.93 -5.88
C LYS A 114 10.51 2.75 -5.86
N ILE A 115 11.22 2.49 -6.96
CA ILE A 115 12.14 1.36 -7.09
C ILE A 115 13.33 1.50 -6.13
N GLU A 116 13.91 2.69 -6.01
CA GLU A 116 14.95 2.97 -5.00
C GLU A 116 14.45 2.70 -3.58
N GLY A 117 13.22 3.14 -3.29
CA GLY A 117 12.54 2.85 -2.04
C GLY A 117 12.43 1.35 -1.76
N LEU A 118 12.11 0.54 -2.77
CA LEU A 118 12.03 -0.92 -2.64
C LEU A 118 13.39 -1.57 -2.44
N CYS A 119 14.42 -1.14 -3.19
CA CYS A 119 15.80 -1.65 -3.04
C CYS A 119 16.35 -1.42 -1.63
N SER A 120 16.08 -0.24 -1.05
CA SER A 120 16.53 0.08 0.31
C SER A 120 15.97 -0.87 1.38
N ILE A 121 14.86 -1.55 1.10
CA ILE A 121 14.23 -2.52 2.02
C ILE A 121 14.93 -3.87 1.91
N GLU A 122 15.20 -4.34 0.69
CA GLU A 122 15.85 -5.64 0.49
C GLU A 122 17.31 -5.65 0.93
N GLU A 123 18.03 -4.53 0.77
CA GLU A 123 19.35 -4.35 1.38
C GLU A 123 19.27 -4.50 2.92
N SER A 124 18.16 -4.07 3.55
CA SER A 124 17.93 -4.29 4.99
C SER A 124 17.33 -5.66 5.36
N GLY A 125 16.78 -6.39 4.38
CA GLY A 125 16.16 -7.72 4.55
C GLY A 125 17.09 -8.89 4.26
N THR A 126 18.32 -8.64 3.82
CA THR A 126 19.38 -9.66 3.74
C THR A 126 19.81 -9.97 5.17
N ARG A 127 19.30 -11.09 5.74
CA ARG A 127 19.53 -11.54 7.13
C ARG A 127 20.90 -11.09 7.66
N PRO A 128 20.95 -10.00 8.42
CA PRO A 128 22.12 -9.70 9.22
C PRO A 128 22.33 -10.87 10.20
N SER A 129 23.57 -11.10 10.66
CA SER A 129 23.75 -11.98 11.82
C SER A 129 22.84 -11.52 12.97
N GLU A 130 22.40 -12.44 13.84
CA GLU A 130 21.43 -12.13 14.92
C GLU A 130 21.83 -10.88 15.74
N GLU A 131 23.13 -10.65 15.96
CA GLU A 131 23.65 -9.43 16.59
C GLU A 131 23.39 -8.15 15.76
N LEU A 132 23.59 -8.19 14.44
CA LEU A 132 23.34 -7.06 13.55
C LEU A 132 21.83 -6.80 13.37
N GLU A 133 20.98 -7.84 13.44
CA GLU A 133 19.52 -7.68 13.49
C GLU A 133 19.11 -6.99 14.79
N HIS A 134 19.65 -7.41 15.94
CA HIS A 134 19.38 -6.74 17.22
C HIS A 134 19.84 -5.28 17.23
N ILE A 135 21.03 -4.98 16.68
CA ILE A 135 21.56 -3.61 16.58
C ILE A 135 20.73 -2.76 15.61
N SER A 136 20.37 -3.31 14.44
CA SER A 136 19.58 -2.59 13.44
C SER A 136 18.15 -2.34 13.92
N ASN A 137 17.53 -3.33 14.58
CA ASN A 137 16.22 -3.18 15.21
C ASN A 137 16.26 -2.15 16.34
N HIS A 138 17.32 -2.16 17.17
CA HIS A 138 17.49 -1.15 18.21
C HIS A 138 17.68 0.27 17.62
N ALA A 139 18.48 0.41 16.56
CA ALA A 139 18.65 1.69 15.86
C ALA A 139 17.36 2.18 15.21
N VAL A 140 16.58 1.29 14.58
CA VAL A 140 15.27 1.59 14.01
C VAL A 140 14.29 1.98 15.11
N LEU A 141 14.27 1.27 16.24
CA LEU A 141 13.42 1.56 17.39
C LEU A 141 13.73 2.93 18.00
N HIS A 142 15.01 3.20 18.25
CA HIS A 142 15.47 4.50 18.77
C HIS A 142 15.14 5.64 17.80
N LYS A 143 15.35 5.41 16.50
CA LYS A 143 14.97 6.38 15.45
C LYS A 143 13.45 6.56 15.39
N PHE A 144 12.66 5.50 15.56
CA PHE A 144 11.20 5.55 15.60
C PHE A 144 10.70 6.38 16.78
N HIS A 145 11.17 6.11 18.00
CA HIS A 145 10.81 6.89 19.19
C HIS A 145 11.17 8.37 19.02
N LYS A 146 12.38 8.66 18.51
CA LYS A 146 12.85 10.02 18.29
C LYS A 146 12.11 10.74 17.16
N ILE A 147 11.82 10.07 16.05
CA ILE A 147 11.08 10.67 14.92
C ILE A 147 9.67 11.04 15.34
N PHE A 148 9.00 10.21 16.14
CA PHE A 148 7.60 10.38 16.48
C PHE A 148 7.32 10.95 17.86
N ASP A 149 8.36 11.29 18.63
CA ASP A 149 8.27 11.79 20.00
C ASP A 149 7.35 10.87 20.83
N LEU A 150 7.70 9.58 20.84
CA LEU A 150 6.91 8.53 21.49
C LEU A 150 7.44 8.23 22.89
N PRO A 151 6.56 7.78 23.81
CA PRO A 151 6.98 7.28 25.12
C PRO A 151 7.95 6.10 24.99
N THR A 152 8.84 5.95 25.97
CA THR A 152 9.82 4.86 26.03
C THR A 152 9.17 3.49 26.13
N GLU A 153 7.93 3.44 26.63
CA GLU A 153 7.13 2.22 26.80
C GLU A 153 6.48 1.77 25.47
N GLU A 154 6.47 2.63 24.44
CA GLU A 154 5.85 2.31 23.16
C GLU A 154 6.64 1.23 22.43
N LYS A 155 5.97 0.12 22.11
CA LYS A 155 6.61 -1.02 21.42
C LYS A 155 6.24 -1.02 19.94
N LEU A 156 7.24 -0.88 19.08
CA LEU A 156 7.09 -1.10 17.65
C LEU A 156 6.80 -2.58 17.40
N VAL A 157 5.73 -2.88 16.66
CA VAL A 157 5.34 -4.25 16.32
C VAL A 157 5.93 -4.63 14.96
N ASN A 158 5.73 -3.80 13.94
CA ASN A 158 6.36 -3.99 12.63
C ASN A 158 6.41 -2.67 11.84
N TYR A 159 7.16 -2.66 10.74
CA TYR A 159 7.17 -1.56 9.79
C TYR A 159 7.13 -2.06 8.35
N TYR A 160 6.47 -1.30 7.48
CA TYR A 160 6.24 -1.65 6.09
C TYR A 160 6.56 -0.46 5.20
N SER A 161 7.15 -0.70 4.03
CA SER A 161 7.21 0.37 3.04
C SER A 161 5.87 0.53 2.35
N CYS A 162 5.47 1.78 2.17
CA CYS A 162 4.26 2.13 1.46
C CYS A 162 4.39 3.52 0.86
N SER A 163 3.35 3.90 0.12
CA SER A 163 3.16 5.22 -0.43
C SER A 163 1.97 5.88 0.27
N TYR A 164 2.17 7.08 0.83
CA TYR A 164 1.09 7.90 1.39
C TYR A 164 0.60 8.91 0.35
N TRP A 165 -0.71 8.97 0.13
CA TRP A 165 -1.31 9.91 -0.82
C TRP A 165 -1.62 11.25 -0.15
N LYS A 166 -1.01 12.32 -0.69
CA LYS A 166 -1.34 13.71 -0.34
C LYS A 166 -1.47 14.52 -1.63
N GLY A 167 -2.68 14.55 -2.18
CA GLY A 167 -2.93 15.11 -3.51
C GLY A 167 -2.59 14.12 -4.62
N LYS A 168 -2.08 14.61 -5.76
CA LYS A 168 -1.82 13.78 -6.96
C LYS A 168 -0.57 12.90 -6.86
N MET A 169 0.46 13.34 -6.13
CA MET A 169 1.74 12.62 -6.04
C MET A 169 1.84 11.86 -4.71
N PRO A 170 2.01 10.53 -4.73
CA PRO A 170 2.23 9.77 -3.52
C PRO A 170 3.65 9.96 -2.97
N ASN A 171 3.75 10.13 -1.65
CA ASN A 171 5.02 10.19 -0.94
C ASN A 171 5.46 8.78 -0.52
N GLN A 172 6.58 8.32 -1.07
CA GLN A 172 7.19 7.04 -0.68
C GLN A 172 7.77 7.14 0.74
N GLY A 173 7.47 6.17 1.59
CA GLY A 173 7.91 6.18 2.99
C GLY A 173 7.79 4.86 3.70
N LYS A 174 7.83 4.93 5.04
CA LYS A 174 7.67 3.80 5.95
C LYS A 174 6.48 4.02 6.87
N LEU A 175 5.60 3.03 6.90
CA LEU A 175 4.50 2.88 7.85
C LEU A 175 4.99 2.03 9.02
N PHE A 176 4.93 2.57 10.23
CA PHE A 176 5.29 1.92 11.48
C PHE A 176 4.00 1.61 12.23
N LEU A 177 3.82 0.35 12.61
CA LEU A 177 2.71 -0.10 13.44
C LEU A 177 3.26 -0.45 14.81
N SER A 178 2.85 0.30 15.82
CA SER A 178 3.19 0.05 17.22
C SER A 178 1.93 -0.34 18.00
N VAL A 179 2.08 -0.70 19.27
CA VAL A 179 0.96 -1.14 20.12
C VAL A 179 -0.14 -0.10 20.19
N ASN A 180 0.20 1.19 20.32
CA ASN A 180 -0.77 2.27 20.49
C ASN A 180 -0.91 3.21 19.29
N PHE A 181 0.05 3.20 18.36
CA PHE A 181 0.07 4.15 17.25
C PHE A 181 0.26 3.50 15.87
N LEU A 182 -0.37 4.12 14.88
CA LEU A 182 -0.01 4.03 13.47
C LEU A 182 0.78 5.29 13.12
N CYS A 183 2.00 5.12 12.61
CA CYS A 183 2.90 6.22 12.30
C CYS A 183 3.42 6.10 10.87
N PHE A 184 3.52 7.20 10.13
CA PHE A 184 4.14 7.21 8.81
C PHE A 184 5.20 8.30 8.71
N TYR A 185 6.35 7.95 8.13
CA TYR A 185 7.43 8.88 7.87
C TYR A 185 7.92 8.77 6.43
N SER A 186 8.04 9.92 5.78
CA SER A 186 8.68 10.08 4.47
C SER A 186 9.59 11.31 4.50
N PHE A 187 10.76 11.18 3.88
CA PHE A 187 11.67 12.29 3.65
C PHE A 187 12.21 12.17 2.23
N ILE A 188 11.67 12.99 1.33
CA ILE A 188 12.03 12.99 -0.09
C ILE A 188 12.36 14.42 -0.48
N VAL A 189 13.57 14.64 -1.01
CA VAL A 189 14.03 15.93 -1.56
C VAL A 189 13.75 17.11 -0.60
N GLY A 190 14.14 16.95 0.68
CA GLY A 190 13.97 17.99 1.70
C GLY A 190 12.56 18.15 2.28
N ASN A 191 11.55 17.50 1.69
CA ASN A 191 10.18 17.52 2.22
C ASN A 191 9.97 16.37 3.20
N GLN A 192 9.75 16.72 4.47
CA GLN A 192 9.40 15.76 5.52
C GLN A 192 7.87 15.66 5.66
N THR A 193 7.35 14.43 5.59
CA THR A 193 5.97 14.12 5.97
C THR A 193 5.98 13.18 7.18
N LYS A 194 5.30 13.59 8.26
CA LYS A 194 5.16 12.82 9.50
C LYS A 194 3.67 12.72 9.84
N ILE A 195 3.18 11.49 10.01
CA ILE A 195 1.81 11.18 10.46
C ILE A 195 1.94 10.33 11.72
N LYS A 196 1.17 10.66 12.75
CA LYS A 196 1.11 9.92 14.01
C LYS A 196 -0.34 9.87 14.45
N ILE A 197 -0.94 8.69 14.42
CA ILE A 197 -2.37 8.46 14.72
C ILE A 197 -2.44 7.44 15.85
N ARG A 198 -3.22 7.72 16.89
CA ARG A 198 -3.52 6.69 17.91
C ARG A 198 -4.55 5.72 17.36
N TRP A 199 -4.41 4.44 17.68
CA TRP A 199 -5.42 3.44 17.31
C TRP A 199 -6.81 3.78 17.87
N THR A 200 -6.86 4.42 19.05
CA THR A 200 -8.09 4.90 19.69
C THR A 200 -8.80 6.03 18.93
N GLU A 201 -8.12 6.71 18.01
CA GLU A 201 -8.68 7.75 17.15
C GLU A 201 -9.19 7.21 15.81
N VAL A 202 -8.85 5.97 15.49
CA VAL A 202 -9.28 5.32 14.25
C VAL A 202 -10.73 4.91 14.38
N ILE A 203 -11.59 5.57 13.59
CA ILE A 203 -13.02 5.27 13.51
C ILE A 203 -13.25 4.10 12.57
N LYS A 204 -12.48 4.05 11.48
CA LYS A 204 -12.63 3.04 10.44
C LYS A 204 -11.28 2.74 9.80
N LEU A 205 -11.06 1.46 9.55
CA LEU A 205 -9.98 0.97 8.70
C LEU A 205 -10.63 0.29 7.49
N GLU A 206 -10.34 0.76 6.29
CA GLU A 206 -10.93 0.23 5.05
C GLU A 206 -9.86 -0.33 4.13
N LYS A 207 -10.21 -1.43 3.46
CA LYS A 207 -9.48 -1.96 2.30
C LYS A 207 -10.15 -1.41 1.05
N ASN A 208 -9.44 -0.51 0.36
CA ASN A 208 -9.92 0.09 -0.87
C ASN A 208 -9.21 -0.56 -2.07
N MET A 209 -10.01 -0.89 -3.09
CA MET A 209 -9.58 -1.52 -4.34
C MET A 209 -10.17 -0.74 -5.53
N PRO A 210 -9.74 0.51 -5.77
CA PRO A 210 -10.29 1.29 -6.87
C PRO A 210 -9.87 0.65 -8.20
N PHE A 211 -10.73 0.73 -9.22
CA PHE A 211 -10.45 0.12 -10.53
C PHE A 211 -9.15 0.65 -11.19
N LEU A 212 -8.78 1.91 -10.90
CA LEU A 212 -7.63 2.61 -11.51
C LEU A 212 -6.50 2.92 -10.54
N LEU A 213 -6.55 2.44 -9.29
CA LEU A 213 -5.51 2.71 -8.30
C LEU A 213 -5.09 1.44 -7.58
N PRO A 214 -3.83 1.38 -7.12
CA PRO A 214 -3.37 0.27 -6.31
C PRO A 214 -4.23 0.12 -5.06
N GLN A 215 -4.32 -1.12 -4.62
CA GLN A 215 -4.93 -1.46 -3.35
C GLN A 215 -4.38 -0.57 -2.22
N SER A 216 -5.29 -0.01 -1.42
CA SER A 216 -4.96 0.90 -0.34
C SER A 216 -5.63 0.53 0.99
N ILE A 217 -4.94 0.90 2.07
CA ILE A 217 -5.46 0.93 3.44
C ILE A 217 -5.84 2.38 3.70
N THR A 218 -7.12 2.62 3.93
CA THR A 218 -7.63 3.94 4.30
C THR A 218 -7.90 3.96 5.80
N VAL A 219 -7.20 4.86 6.50
CA VAL A 219 -7.36 5.10 7.93
C VAL A 219 -8.22 6.34 8.11
N VAL A 220 -9.42 6.16 8.63
CA VAL A 220 -10.36 7.26 8.88
C VAL A 220 -10.34 7.61 10.36
N THR A 221 -10.04 8.87 10.65
CA THR A 221 -10.12 9.48 11.98
C THR A 221 -11.33 10.42 12.04
N ARG A 222 -11.54 11.08 13.19
CA ARG A 222 -12.62 12.06 13.33
C ARG A 222 -12.49 13.26 12.38
N ASN A 223 -11.26 13.66 12.09
CA ASN A 223 -10.98 14.92 11.39
C ASN A 223 -10.45 14.69 9.97
N ASP A 224 -9.78 13.57 9.73
CA ASP A 224 -9.03 13.32 8.50
C ASP A 224 -9.12 11.86 8.04
N SER A 225 -8.79 11.65 6.75
CA SER A 225 -8.60 10.34 6.13
C SER A 225 -7.18 10.23 5.57
N TYR A 226 -6.56 9.06 5.74
CA TYR A 226 -5.19 8.80 5.31
C TYR A 226 -5.12 7.55 4.45
N ASP A 227 -4.67 7.70 3.20
CA ASP A 227 -4.59 6.62 2.23
C ASP A 227 -3.16 6.13 2.05
N PHE A 228 -2.93 4.85 2.37
CA PHE A 228 -1.64 4.18 2.20
C PHE A 228 -1.76 3.06 1.16
N SER A 229 -0.89 3.04 0.16
CA SER A 229 -0.95 2.07 -0.95
C SER A 229 0.44 1.53 -1.30
N MET A 230 0.50 0.69 -2.35
CA MET A 230 1.76 0.14 -2.90
C MET A 230 2.60 -0.55 -1.82
N LEU A 231 1.90 -1.30 -0.97
CA LEU A 231 2.47 -2.12 0.09
C LEU A 231 2.95 -3.44 -0.53
N LEU A 232 4.17 -3.86 -0.23
CA LEU A 232 4.68 -5.16 -0.66
C LEU A 232 3.85 -6.33 -0.09
N ASN A 233 3.49 -6.21 1.19
CA ASN A 233 2.76 -7.24 1.95
C ASN A 233 1.39 -6.69 2.38
N PHE A 234 0.54 -6.34 1.42
CA PHE A 234 -0.72 -5.64 1.71
C PHE A 234 -1.59 -6.37 2.74
N ASP A 235 -1.97 -7.63 2.48
CA ASP A 235 -2.95 -8.33 3.32
C ASP A 235 -2.41 -8.59 4.73
N GLU A 236 -1.11 -8.86 4.85
CA GLU A 236 -0.43 -8.99 6.14
C GLU A 236 -0.47 -7.67 6.91
N THR A 237 -0.12 -6.56 6.25
CA THR A 237 -0.13 -5.22 6.85
C THR A 237 -1.53 -4.85 7.32
N TYR A 238 -2.53 -5.05 6.47
CA TYR A 238 -3.93 -4.76 6.79
C TYR A 238 -4.44 -5.60 7.96
N LYS A 239 -4.12 -6.89 7.98
CA LYS A 239 -4.47 -7.79 9.08
C LYS A 239 -3.86 -7.32 10.40
N LEU A 240 -2.57 -6.99 10.41
CA LEU A 240 -1.88 -6.51 11.60
C LEU A 240 -2.45 -5.18 12.10
N ALA A 241 -2.64 -4.20 11.20
CA ALA A 241 -3.27 -2.92 11.53
C ALA A 241 -4.67 -3.10 12.12
N SER A 242 -5.48 -3.99 11.53
CA SER A 242 -6.82 -4.31 12.04
C SER A 242 -6.77 -4.92 13.44
N GLN A 243 -5.81 -5.81 13.71
CA GLN A 243 -5.63 -6.43 15.03
C GLN A 243 -5.27 -5.39 16.09
N LEU A 244 -4.36 -4.46 15.78
CA LEU A 244 -3.94 -3.40 16.70
C LEU A 244 -5.08 -2.41 16.98
N ALA A 245 -5.83 -1.99 15.94
CA ALA A 245 -7.01 -1.15 16.11
C ALA A 245 -8.06 -1.81 17.02
N ASN A 246 -8.36 -3.10 16.79
CA ASN A 246 -9.30 -3.84 17.63
C ASN A 246 -8.82 -4.02 19.07
N LEU A 247 -7.51 -4.24 19.28
CA LEU A 247 -6.93 -4.36 20.61
C LEU A 247 -7.08 -3.05 21.40
N ALA A 248 -6.78 -1.91 20.77
CA ALA A 248 -6.93 -0.60 21.39
C ALA A 248 -8.39 -0.30 21.76
N MET A 249 -9.35 -0.67 20.89
CA MET A 249 -10.77 -0.53 21.19
C MET A 249 -11.22 -1.40 22.36
N LYS A 250 -10.71 -2.62 22.49
CA LYS A 250 -11.00 -3.48 23.65
C LYS A 250 -10.45 -2.89 24.94
N GLN A 251 -9.21 -2.40 24.93
CA GLN A 251 -8.60 -1.75 26.08
C GLN A 251 -9.39 -0.53 26.55
N LEU A 252 -9.92 0.27 25.63
CA LEU A 252 -10.80 1.39 25.97
C LEU A 252 -12.13 0.96 26.61
N VAL A 253 -12.67 -0.19 26.21
CA VAL A 253 -13.93 -0.72 26.77
C VAL A 253 -13.69 -1.39 28.13
N GLU A 254 -12.52 -2.00 28.31
CA GLU A 254 -12.12 -2.71 29.53
C GLU A 254 -11.54 -1.78 30.60
N GLU A 255 -11.13 -0.55 30.26
CA GLU A 255 -10.73 0.48 31.23
C GLU A 255 -11.90 0.76 32.20
N GLU A 256 -11.69 0.57 33.51
CA GLU A 256 -12.66 0.70 34.61
C GLU A 256 -13.20 2.15 34.82
N GLY A 257 -13.26 2.96 33.76
CA GLY A 257 -13.83 4.31 33.72
C GLY A 257 -15.03 4.46 32.78
N PHE A 258 -15.36 3.45 31.95
CA PHE A 258 -16.61 3.44 31.19
C PHE A 258 -17.77 3.05 32.10
N ASN A 259 -18.05 3.88 33.11
CA ASN A 259 -19.33 3.82 33.80
C ASN A 259 -20.40 4.09 32.75
N GLU A 260 -21.19 3.09 32.39
CA GLU A 260 -22.46 3.31 31.70
C GLU A 260 -23.17 4.45 32.42
N ASP A 261 -23.30 5.62 31.80
CA ASP A 261 -23.98 6.74 32.42
C ASP A 261 -25.44 6.28 32.69
N PRO A 262 -25.82 6.04 33.96
CA PRO A 262 -27.13 5.51 34.29
C PRO A 262 -28.23 6.47 33.84
N VAL A 263 -27.91 7.76 33.74
CA VAL A 263 -28.80 8.81 33.29
C VAL A 263 -29.03 8.71 31.78
N LEU A 264 -27.99 8.51 30.97
CA LEU A 264 -28.13 8.27 29.53
C LEU A 264 -28.89 6.98 29.23
N ARG A 265 -28.58 5.88 29.94
CA ARG A 265 -29.30 4.61 29.80
C ARG A 265 -30.77 4.75 30.19
N HIS A 266 -31.06 5.39 31.31
CA HIS A 266 -32.44 5.68 31.75
C HIS A 266 -33.16 6.63 30.78
N LYS A 267 -32.47 7.62 30.21
CA LYS A 267 -33.02 8.52 29.20
C LYS A 267 -33.39 7.78 27.92
N MET A 268 -32.50 6.92 27.40
CA MET A 268 -32.77 6.09 26.21
C MET A 268 -33.93 5.10 26.42
N LEU A 269 -34.00 4.48 27.59
CA LEU A 269 -35.10 3.58 27.95
C LEU A 269 -36.42 4.35 28.08
N SER A 270 -36.40 5.52 28.73
CA SER A 270 -37.58 6.37 28.89
C SER A 270 -38.06 7.03 27.58
N GLU A 271 -37.15 7.37 26.66
CA GLU A 271 -37.48 7.91 25.33
C GLU A 271 -38.02 6.81 24.40
N SER A 272 -37.51 5.58 24.49
CA SER A 272 -38.09 4.43 23.78
C SER A 272 -39.49 4.08 24.26
N SER A 273 -39.81 4.30 25.54
CA SER A 273 -41.17 4.18 26.07
C SER A 273 -42.07 5.35 25.67
N ARG A 274 -41.53 6.58 25.51
CA ARG A 274 -42.29 7.76 25.08
C ARG A 274 -42.64 7.77 23.60
N LYS A 275 -41.83 7.14 22.73
CA LYS A 275 -42.18 6.99 21.29
C LYS A 275 -43.22 5.90 21.01
N LYS A 276 -43.57 5.06 21.98
CA LYS A 276 -44.65 4.05 21.83
C LYS A 276 -46.03 4.52 22.28
N SER A 277 -46.20 5.73 22.83
CA SER A 277 -47.52 6.23 23.27
C SER A 277 -48.07 7.43 22.49
N SER A 278 -47.42 7.90 21.41
CA SER A 278 -48.01 8.91 20.53
C SER A 278 -48.85 8.27 19.41
N LYS A 279 -50.10 7.93 19.77
CA LYS A 279 -51.31 7.85 18.94
C LYS A 279 -51.18 7.28 17.51
N ASN A 280 -51.82 6.12 17.31
CA ASN A 280 -52.31 5.63 16.02
C ASN A 280 -53.10 6.73 15.28
N ILE A 281 -52.44 7.54 14.46
CA ILE A 281 -53.12 8.35 13.45
C ILE A 281 -53.16 7.47 12.20
N VAL A 282 -54.30 6.82 12.00
CA VAL A 282 -54.61 6.18 10.72
C VAL A 282 -54.46 7.25 9.64
N SER A 283 -53.59 6.98 8.66
CA SER A 283 -53.25 7.93 7.59
C SER A 283 -54.52 8.46 6.92
N PHE A 284 -54.51 9.74 6.53
CA PHE A 284 -55.65 10.38 5.84
C PHE A 284 -56.13 9.55 4.65
N VAL A 285 -55.17 8.98 3.90
CA VAL A 285 -55.42 8.09 2.77
C VAL A 285 -56.23 6.84 3.16
N LYS A 286 -55.92 6.21 4.31
CA LYS A 286 -56.66 5.04 4.78
C LYS A 286 -58.08 5.41 5.23
N ARG A 287 -58.27 6.59 5.84
CA ARG A 287 -59.61 7.10 6.17
C ARG A 287 -60.44 7.43 4.93
N ASP A 288 -59.84 7.99 3.89
CA ASP A 288 -60.53 8.30 2.63
C ASP A 288 -60.93 7.02 1.88
N LEU A 289 -60.05 6.02 1.82
CA LEU A 289 -60.35 4.72 1.22
C LEU A 289 -61.47 3.98 1.96
N ASP A 290 -61.44 3.94 3.29
CA ASP A 290 -62.48 3.30 4.09
C ASP A 290 -63.83 4.02 3.94
N ALA A 291 -63.84 5.35 3.74
CA ALA A 291 -65.05 6.13 3.51
C ALA A 291 -65.66 5.84 2.12
N ARG A 292 -64.83 5.76 1.08
CA ARG A 292 -65.28 5.40 -0.28
C ARG A 292 -65.83 3.99 -0.34
N GLN A 293 -65.17 3.04 0.31
CA GLN A 293 -65.62 1.65 0.33
C GLN A 293 -66.98 1.47 1.03
N ARG A 294 -67.28 2.28 2.06
CA ARG A 294 -68.61 2.29 2.69
C ARG A 294 -69.69 2.96 1.81
N SER A 295 -69.31 3.94 1.00
CA SER A 295 -70.21 4.61 0.07
C SER A 295 -70.60 3.72 -1.11
N GLU A 296 -69.68 2.89 -1.61
CA GLU A 296 -69.97 2.00 -2.75
C GLU A 296 -70.87 0.82 -2.35
N ASN A 297 -70.76 0.33 -1.10
CA ASN A 297 -71.63 -0.74 -0.59
C ASN A 297 -73.08 -0.30 -0.34
N TYR A 298 -73.40 0.99 -0.47
CA TYR A 298 -74.75 1.56 -0.26
C TYR A 298 -75.42 2.03 -1.56
N ARG A 299 -74.81 1.78 -2.72
CA ARG A 299 -75.33 2.13 -4.04
C ARG A 299 -75.84 0.90 -4.77
#